data_AF-A0A1U8I536-F1
#
_entry.id   AF-A0A1U8I536-F1
#
_cell.length_a   1.000
_cell.length_b   1.000
_cell.length_c   1.000
_cell.angle_alpha   90.00
_cell.angle_beta   90.00
_cell.angle_gamma   90.00
#
_symmetry.space_group_name_H-M   'P 1'
#
loop_
_entity.id
_entity.type
_entity.pdbx_description
1 polymer ?
#
loop_
_entity_poly.entity_id
_entity_poly.type
_entity_poly.pdbx_seq_one_letter_code
_entity_poly.pdbx_strand_id
1 'polypeptide(L)'
;MATQTEPNAWKDLKMGEKCRLIPLCNHSFHSECVDSWFLRNPICPVCRTGGRFLVTVKNDHSETSLSSESMKKATNVWVFIFIIIVNVAFSQKTNCTLDFEFKVASNSSNENGDWGGFLNQNHCGTTFNGYLKALGVRANQTGFIFLDSSEQTRCLNSMKRFDCGMEKLTSGGGGCSNYSTADVEQKLGNELRSLSENCRFASCGSCVRSWESINGGSNLEESMICRFAVLVSLTSLKVEDEENIQRIYECLSNNTRVYGGNRFSLSIQIINA
;
A
#
# COMPACT_ATOMS: atom_id res chain seq x y z
N MET A 1 0.15 -48.80 11.18
CA MET A 1 1.32 -48.45 10.35
C MET A 1 0.81 -47.63 9.17
N ALA A 2 1.21 -46.36 9.11
CA ALA A 2 0.87 -45.47 8.01
C ALA A 2 1.88 -45.66 6.87
N THR A 3 1.41 -45.86 5.64
CA THR A 3 2.21 -45.61 4.44
C THR A 3 1.31 -45.20 3.27
N GLN A 4 1.54 -43.94 2.84
CA GLN A 4 1.46 -43.43 1.46
C GLN A 4 0.15 -43.57 0.69
N THR A 5 -0.60 -42.46 0.63
CA THR A 5 -1.51 -42.15 -0.48
C THR A 5 -1.07 -40.83 -1.14
N GLU A 6 -0.44 -41.01 -2.30
CA GLU A 6 -0.34 -40.23 -3.54
C GLU A 6 -0.40 -38.67 -3.57
N PRO A 7 0.44 -37.99 -4.39
CA PRO A 7 0.63 -36.53 -4.34
C PRO A 7 -0.17 -35.68 -5.34
N ASN A 8 -1.16 -36.20 -6.08
CA ASN A 8 -1.75 -35.42 -7.18
C ASN A 8 -3.27 -35.64 -7.35
N ALA A 9 -4.06 -34.68 -6.89
CA ALA A 9 -5.47 -34.54 -7.28
C ALA A 9 -5.73 -33.12 -7.81
N TRP A 10 -5.08 -32.79 -8.93
CA TRP A 10 -5.40 -31.62 -9.78
C TRP A 10 -6.18 -32.04 -11.03
N LYS A 11 -6.91 -33.16 -10.96
CA LYS A 11 -7.68 -33.70 -12.08
C LYS A 11 -9.02 -32.96 -12.18
N ASP A 12 -9.23 -32.38 -13.36
CA ASP A 12 -10.49 -32.03 -14.02
C ASP A 12 -11.62 -31.54 -13.11
N LEU A 13 -11.88 -30.22 -13.12
CA LEU A 13 -13.13 -29.66 -12.56
C LEU A 13 -14.31 -30.33 -13.26
N LYS A 14 -15.06 -31.19 -12.56
CA LYS A 14 -16.24 -31.85 -13.14
C LYS A 14 -17.49 -31.00 -12.93
N MET A 15 -18.40 -31.07 -13.90
CA MET A 15 -19.69 -30.39 -13.82
C MET A 15 -20.46 -30.87 -12.58
N GLY A 16 -20.66 -29.98 -11.59
CA GLY A 16 -21.40 -30.25 -10.36
C GLY A 16 -20.59 -30.18 -9.06
N GLU A 17 -19.27 -29.98 -9.11
CA GLU A 17 -18.44 -29.89 -7.90
C GLU A 17 -18.44 -28.48 -7.29
N LYS A 18 -18.54 -28.39 -5.96
CA LYS A 18 -18.51 -27.11 -5.23
C LYS A 18 -17.12 -26.49 -5.36
N CYS A 19 -17.05 -25.39 -6.11
CA CYS A 19 -15.83 -24.63 -6.29
C CYS A 19 -15.86 -23.35 -5.46
N ARG A 20 -14.70 -22.95 -4.92
CA ARG A 20 -14.47 -21.68 -4.24
C ARG A 20 -13.53 -20.84 -5.09
N LEU A 21 -13.96 -19.61 -5.36
CA LEU A 21 -13.16 -18.58 -6.02
C LEU A 21 -12.39 -17.80 -4.95
N ILE A 22 -11.09 -17.59 -5.16
CA ILE A 22 -10.31 -16.69 -4.30
C ILE A 22 -10.52 -15.24 -4.81
N PRO A 23 -11.14 -14.34 -4.03
CA PRO A 23 -11.57 -13.03 -4.53
C PRO A 23 -10.42 -12.08 -4.90
N LEU A 24 -9.20 -12.33 -4.42
CA LEU A 24 -8.04 -11.49 -4.68
C LEU A 24 -7.29 -11.85 -5.97
N CYS A 25 -7.48 -13.07 -6.49
CA CYS A 25 -6.76 -13.52 -7.68
C CYS A 25 -7.62 -14.31 -8.68
N ASN A 26 -8.91 -14.48 -8.39
CA ASN A 26 -9.90 -15.17 -9.22
C ASN A 26 -9.51 -16.60 -9.65
N HIS A 27 -8.62 -17.26 -8.91
CA HIS A 27 -8.35 -18.67 -9.09
C HIS A 27 -9.43 -19.50 -8.38
N SER A 28 -9.96 -20.49 -9.09
CA SER A 28 -11.02 -21.39 -8.63
C SER A 28 -10.46 -22.75 -8.27
N PHE A 29 -10.92 -23.31 -7.17
CA PHE A 29 -10.53 -24.64 -6.68
C PHE A 29 -11.73 -25.37 -6.10
N HIS A 30 -11.67 -26.69 -5.97
CA HIS A 30 -12.64 -27.40 -5.14
C HIS A 30 -12.63 -26.84 -3.71
N SER A 31 -13.81 -26.58 -3.16
CA SER A 31 -13.94 -25.95 -1.83
C SER A 31 -13.18 -26.74 -0.77
N GLU A 32 -13.32 -28.07 -0.75
CA GLU A 32 -12.67 -28.93 0.26
C GLU A 32 -11.14 -28.95 0.13
N CYS A 33 -10.62 -28.93 -1.11
CA CYS A 33 -9.18 -28.93 -1.36
C CYS A 33 -8.54 -27.60 -0.96
N VAL A 34 -9.17 -26.48 -1.32
CA VAL A 34 -8.63 -25.15 -1.01
C VAL A 34 -8.82 -24.77 0.45
N ASP A 35 -9.90 -25.21 1.09
CA ASP A 35 -10.11 -25.01 2.53
C ASP A 35 -9.05 -25.79 3.33
N SER A 36 -8.78 -27.05 2.96
CA SER A 36 -7.71 -27.86 3.57
C SER A 36 -6.31 -27.28 3.35
N TRP A 37 -6.09 -26.62 2.21
CA TRP A 37 -4.86 -25.90 1.92
C TRP A 37 -4.71 -24.66 2.81
N PHE A 38 -5.78 -23.86 2.96
CA PHE A 38 -5.76 -22.64 3.77
C PHE A 38 -5.58 -22.88 5.27
N LEU A 39 -5.90 -24.08 5.78
CA LEU A 39 -5.57 -24.47 7.15
C LEU A 39 -4.06 -24.48 7.44
N ARG A 40 -3.22 -24.65 6.40
CA ARG A 40 -1.75 -24.72 6.54
C ARG A 40 -1.04 -23.56 5.85
N ASN A 41 -1.62 -22.97 4.81
CA ASN A 41 -0.99 -21.95 3.98
C ASN A 41 -2.02 -20.87 3.62
N PRO A 42 -1.93 -19.63 4.15
CA PRO A 42 -2.90 -18.57 3.88
C PRO A 42 -2.67 -17.88 2.52
N ILE A 43 -2.23 -18.62 1.50
CA ILE A 43 -1.85 -18.10 0.18
C ILE A 43 -2.45 -18.96 -0.93
N CYS A 44 -2.80 -18.34 -2.06
CA CYS A 44 -3.31 -19.05 -3.23
C CYS A 44 -2.29 -20.09 -3.74
N PRO A 45 -2.70 -21.35 -3.99
CA PRO A 45 -1.79 -22.38 -4.52
C PRO A 45 -1.15 -22.04 -5.87
N VAL A 46 -1.81 -21.23 -6.69
CA VAL A 46 -1.37 -20.90 -8.06
C VAL A 46 -0.49 -19.65 -8.09
N CYS A 47 -0.98 -18.55 -7.51
CA CYS A 47 -0.34 -17.23 -7.63
C CYS A 47 0.20 -16.67 -6.31
N ARG A 48 0.07 -17.42 -5.21
CA ARG A 48 0.55 -17.07 -3.86
C ARG A 48 -0.02 -15.76 -3.26
N THR A 49 -1.02 -15.14 -3.91
CA THR A 49 -1.79 -14.03 -3.34
C THR A 49 -2.47 -14.46 -2.04
N GLY A 50 -2.35 -13.67 -0.97
CA GLY A 50 -2.82 -14.03 0.38
C GLY A 50 -4.34 -14.21 0.44
N GLY A 51 -4.82 -15.39 0.82
CA GLY A 51 -6.24 -15.71 0.98
C GLY A 51 -6.70 -15.47 2.42
N ARG A 52 -6.88 -14.21 2.83
CA ARG A 52 -7.58 -13.92 4.09
C ARG A 52 -9.08 -14.09 3.89
N PHE A 53 -9.59 -15.29 4.18
CA PHE A 53 -11.03 -15.52 4.28
C PHE A 53 -11.50 -15.04 5.66
N LEU A 54 -12.30 -13.98 5.71
CA LEU A 54 -13.05 -13.63 6.92
C LEU A 54 -14.14 -14.70 7.10
N VAL A 55 -13.90 -15.69 7.96
CA VAL A 55 -14.95 -16.61 8.39
C VAL A 55 -15.81 -15.87 9.42
N THR A 56 -16.94 -15.33 9.01
CA THR A 56 -18.02 -15.02 9.94
C THR A 56 -18.83 -16.30 10.18
N VAL A 57 -18.65 -16.91 11.35
CA VAL A 57 -19.53 -17.98 11.82
C VAL A 57 -20.87 -17.34 12.14
N LYS A 58 -21.89 -17.60 11.31
CA LYS A 58 -23.29 -17.26 11.61
C LYS A 58 -23.96 -18.54 12.11
N ASN A 59 -24.15 -18.65 13.42
CA ASN A 59 -24.99 -19.70 14.01
C ASN A 59 -26.45 -19.34 13.73
N ASP A 60 -27.18 -20.27 13.14
CA ASP A 60 -28.60 -20.19 12.82
C ASP A 60 -29.38 -21.02 13.84
N HIS A 61 -30.37 -20.41 14.48
CA HIS A 61 -31.45 -21.12 15.17
C HIS A 61 -32.74 -20.29 15.03
N SER A 62 -33.69 -20.87 14.29
CA SER A 62 -35.12 -20.58 14.24
C SER A 62 -35.76 -20.75 15.63
N GLU A 63 -36.88 -20.14 16.04
CA GLU A 63 -38.21 -20.10 15.40
C GLU A 63 -39.20 -19.20 16.21
N THR A 64 -40.18 -18.57 15.53
CA THR A 64 -41.56 -18.15 15.98
C THR A 64 -41.76 -17.15 17.15
N SER A 65 -42.71 -16.20 17.15
CA SER A 65 -44.13 -16.26 16.76
C SER A 65 -44.79 -14.87 16.47
N LEU A 66 -45.94 -14.94 15.78
CA LEU A 66 -47.03 -13.97 15.51
C LEU A 66 -47.41 -13.03 16.68
N SER A 67 -48.08 -11.86 16.57
CA SER A 67 -49.01 -11.26 15.60
C SER A 67 -49.34 -9.79 15.98
N SER A 68 -50.05 -9.08 15.07
CA SER A 68 -51.02 -7.97 15.31
C SER A 68 -50.40 -6.56 15.53
N GLU A 69 -50.85 -5.43 15.00
CA GLU A 69 -51.94 -5.03 14.10
C GLU A 69 -51.51 -3.80 13.28
N SER A 70 -52.24 -3.55 12.20
CA SER A 70 -51.98 -2.49 11.22
C SER A 70 -52.59 -1.16 11.64
N MET A 71 -51.83 -0.18 12.18
CA MET A 71 -52.14 1.26 12.07
C MET A 71 -50.89 2.12 12.30
N LYS A 72 -50.25 2.59 11.21
CA LYS A 72 -49.35 3.78 11.05
C LYS A 72 -48.51 3.65 9.76
N LYS A 73 -49.14 3.25 8.65
CA LYS A 73 -48.50 3.11 7.33
C LYS A 73 -48.64 4.41 6.53
N ALA A 74 -47.81 5.40 6.82
CA ALA A 74 -47.46 6.48 5.88
C ALA A 74 -46.33 7.37 6.43
N THR A 75 -46.25 7.55 7.74
CA THR A 75 -45.24 8.41 8.39
C THR A 75 -43.89 7.74 8.54
N ASN A 76 -43.83 6.41 8.65
CA ASN A 76 -42.57 5.70 8.81
C ASN A 76 -41.90 5.38 7.46
N VAL A 77 -42.65 5.25 6.36
CA VAL A 77 -42.06 4.90 5.06
C VAL A 77 -41.18 6.04 4.54
N TRP A 78 -41.62 7.29 4.67
CA TRP A 78 -40.79 8.45 4.32
C TRP A 78 -39.59 8.62 5.25
N VAL A 79 -39.73 8.30 6.54
CA VAL A 79 -38.61 8.31 7.50
C VAL A 79 -37.62 7.19 7.20
N PHE A 80 -38.07 5.98 6.86
CA PHE A 80 -37.20 4.88 6.44
C PHE A 80 -36.56 5.14 5.08
N ILE A 81 -37.28 5.73 4.12
CA ILE A 81 -36.73 6.16 2.82
C ILE A 81 -35.73 7.30 3.04
N PHE A 82 -36.00 8.25 3.93
CA PHE A 82 -35.06 9.32 4.28
C PHE A 82 -33.87 8.79 5.06
N ILE A 83 -34.04 7.84 5.97
CA ILE A 83 -32.95 7.14 6.68
C ILE A 83 -32.14 6.31 5.69
N ILE A 84 -32.75 5.64 4.71
CA ILE A 84 -32.05 4.89 3.67
C ILE A 84 -31.34 5.86 2.72
N ILE A 85 -31.95 6.97 2.30
CA ILE A 85 -31.31 8.00 1.47
C ILE A 85 -30.16 8.67 2.25
N VAL A 86 -30.35 8.97 3.53
CA VAL A 86 -29.31 9.53 4.40
C VAL A 86 -28.21 8.51 4.63
N ASN A 87 -28.50 7.23 4.87
CA ASN A 87 -27.49 6.16 5.02
C ASN A 87 -26.82 5.76 3.70
N VAL A 88 -27.51 5.90 2.55
CA VAL A 88 -26.94 5.72 1.20
C VAL A 88 -26.09 6.93 0.82
N ALA A 89 -26.49 8.14 1.21
CA ALA A 89 -25.66 9.35 1.11
C ALA A 89 -24.50 9.36 2.12
N PHE A 90 -24.65 8.69 3.27
CA PHE A 90 -23.61 8.42 4.26
C PHE A 90 -22.87 7.09 4.03
N SER A 91 -23.12 6.41 2.92
CA SER A 91 -22.32 5.26 2.51
C SER A 91 -20.95 5.80 2.07
N GLN A 92 -20.04 5.77 3.03
CA GLN A 92 -18.75 6.45 3.07
C GLN A 92 -17.96 6.29 1.76
N LYS A 93 -17.88 7.38 0.98
CA LYS A 93 -16.82 7.57 -0.01
C LYS A 93 -15.90 8.75 0.36
N THR A 94 -15.63 8.92 1.65
CA THR A 94 -14.89 10.08 2.19
C THR A 94 -13.62 9.74 2.95
N ASN A 95 -13.38 8.47 3.29
CA ASN A 95 -12.24 8.13 4.13
C ASN A 95 -11.05 7.70 3.28
N CYS A 96 -9.90 8.31 3.57
CA CYS A 96 -8.61 7.86 3.07
C CYS A 96 -8.32 6.45 3.58
N THR A 97 -7.72 5.60 2.73
CA THR A 97 -7.34 4.24 3.11
C THR A 97 -6.03 4.16 3.88
N LEU A 98 -5.25 5.24 3.90
CA LEU A 98 -3.99 5.33 4.62
C LEU A 98 -4.27 5.74 6.05
N ASP A 99 -3.74 4.98 7.00
CA ASP A 99 -3.74 5.36 8.40
C ASP A 99 -2.55 6.30 8.65
N PHE A 100 -2.88 7.54 8.97
CA PHE A 100 -1.91 8.55 9.34
C PHE A 100 -1.91 8.62 10.86
N GLU A 101 -1.15 7.74 11.52
CA GLU A 101 -0.90 7.83 12.97
C GLU A 101 0.00 9.06 13.23
N PHE A 102 -0.59 10.26 13.07
CA PHE A 102 0.11 11.53 13.02
C PHE A 102 0.29 12.07 14.45
N LYS A 103 1.49 11.90 15.02
CA LYS A 103 2.05 12.91 15.94
C LYS A 103 2.78 13.97 15.11
N VAL A 104 2.09 14.69 14.22
CA VAL A 104 2.70 15.90 13.66
C VAL A 104 2.42 17.03 14.62
N ALA A 105 3.44 17.34 15.41
CA ALA A 105 3.56 18.61 16.07
C ALA A 105 3.56 19.69 14.97
N SER A 106 2.40 20.30 14.77
CA SER A 106 2.30 21.63 14.19
C SER A 106 3.28 22.51 14.97
N ASN A 107 4.35 22.96 14.32
CA ASN A 107 5.37 23.95 14.75
C ASN A 107 6.83 23.44 14.71
N SER A 108 7.29 22.90 13.57
CA SER A 108 8.73 22.98 13.25
C SER A 108 8.92 23.62 11.87
N SER A 109 9.14 24.93 11.89
CA SER A 109 9.49 25.77 10.75
C SER A 109 10.95 25.57 10.31
N ASN A 110 11.37 24.34 10.06
CA ASN A 110 12.60 24.00 9.34
C ASN A 110 12.27 22.77 8.47
N GLU A 111 11.55 23.04 7.39
CA GLU A 111 11.01 22.03 6.49
C GLU A 111 12.11 21.57 5.54
N ASN A 112 12.65 20.41 5.87
CA ASN A 112 13.75 19.79 5.15
C ASN A 112 13.23 18.67 4.25
N GLY A 113 13.69 18.68 2.99
CA GLY A 113 13.64 17.54 2.08
C GLY A 113 12.65 17.68 0.92
N ASP A 114 13.11 18.29 -0.18
CA ASP A 114 12.38 18.42 -1.45
C ASP A 114 12.46 17.15 -2.34
N TRP A 115 13.07 16.08 -1.82
CA TRP A 115 13.24 14.79 -2.51
C TRP A 115 13.84 14.93 -3.92
N GLY A 116 14.81 15.84 -4.04
CA GLY A 116 15.53 16.09 -5.29
C GLY A 116 14.70 16.84 -6.34
N GLY A 117 13.74 17.69 -5.93
CA GLY A 117 12.87 18.41 -6.85
C GLY A 117 11.60 17.65 -7.24
N PHE A 118 11.30 16.54 -6.57
CA PHE A 118 10.08 15.77 -6.84
C PHE A 118 8.83 16.50 -6.35
N LEU A 119 8.95 17.14 -5.19
CA LEU A 119 7.88 17.91 -4.59
C LEU A 119 7.81 19.30 -5.24
N ASN A 120 6.60 19.85 -5.29
CA ASN A 120 6.41 21.17 -5.88
C ASN A 120 6.82 22.28 -4.89
N GLN A 121 6.83 21.98 -3.58
CA GLN A 121 7.10 22.95 -2.51
C GLN A 121 7.85 22.30 -1.35
N ASN A 122 8.86 23.00 -0.83
CA ASN A 122 9.73 22.49 0.26
C ASN A 122 8.95 22.13 1.54
N HIS A 123 7.83 22.81 1.78
CA HIS A 123 6.98 22.58 2.95
C HIS A 123 6.26 21.22 2.94
N CYS A 124 6.25 20.55 1.79
CA CYS A 124 5.62 19.24 1.64
C CYS A 124 6.51 18.09 2.15
N GLY A 125 7.81 18.32 2.38
CA GLY A 125 8.79 17.25 2.67
C GLY A 125 8.41 16.37 3.87
N THR A 126 8.12 16.97 5.02
CA THR A 126 7.73 16.23 6.23
C THR A 126 6.42 15.46 6.06
N THR A 127 5.46 16.07 5.35
CA THR A 127 4.17 15.45 5.07
C THR A 127 4.33 14.28 4.10
N PHE A 128 5.20 14.42 3.12
CA PHE A 128 5.50 13.39 2.15
C PHE A 128 6.20 12.19 2.78
N ASN A 129 7.10 12.39 3.75
CA ASN A 129 7.70 11.28 4.51
C ASN A 129 6.61 10.46 5.23
N GLY A 130 5.66 11.14 5.87
CA GLY A 130 4.51 10.49 6.51
C GLY A 130 3.62 9.75 5.50
N TYR A 131 3.41 10.33 4.32
CA TYR A 131 2.69 9.70 3.22
C TYR A 131 3.39 8.42 2.73
N LEU A 132 4.70 8.46 2.45
CA LEU A 132 5.49 7.30 2.05
C LEU A 132 5.51 6.21 3.13
N LYS A 133 5.59 6.59 4.41
CA LYS A 133 5.46 5.64 5.53
C LYS A 133 4.12 4.92 5.50
N ALA A 134 3.02 5.66 5.37
CA ALA A 134 1.68 5.07 5.33
C ALA A 134 1.48 4.16 4.10
N LEU A 135 2.06 4.52 2.95
CA LEU A 135 2.14 3.63 1.78
C LEU A 135 2.91 2.34 2.11
N GLY A 136 4.05 2.44 2.82
CA GLY A 136 4.83 1.27 3.25
C GLY A 136 4.03 0.31 4.14
N VAL A 137 3.29 0.86 5.11
CA VAL A 137 2.38 0.08 5.97
C VAL A 137 1.27 -0.59 5.15
N ARG A 138 0.63 0.14 4.24
CA ARG A 138 -0.38 -0.43 3.33
C ARG A 138 0.22 -1.51 2.43
N ALA A 139 1.40 -1.28 1.88
CA ALA A 139 2.08 -2.22 1.00
C ALA A 139 2.46 -3.51 1.74
N ASN A 140 2.85 -3.43 3.02
CA ASN A 140 3.08 -4.59 3.87
C ASN A 140 1.81 -5.44 4.03
N GLN A 141 0.65 -4.78 4.18
CA GLN A 141 -0.63 -5.44 4.41
C GLN A 141 -1.28 -5.99 3.13
N THR A 142 -1.13 -5.28 2.01
CA THR A 142 -1.91 -5.51 0.79
C THR A 142 -1.08 -5.96 -0.41
N GLY A 143 0.23 -5.72 -0.39
CA GLY A 143 1.13 -5.87 -1.54
C GLY A 143 1.03 -4.74 -2.58
N PHE A 144 0.05 -3.85 -2.50
CA PHE A 144 -0.10 -2.73 -3.42
C PHE A 144 0.66 -1.50 -2.91
N ILE A 145 1.55 -0.98 -3.76
CA ILE A 145 2.45 0.12 -3.42
C ILE A 145 1.70 1.46 -3.48
N PHE A 146 1.27 1.87 -4.66
CA PHE A 146 0.60 3.16 -4.88
C PHE A 146 -0.92 3.05 -4.77
N LEU A 147 -1.56 4.18 -4.53
CA LEU A 147 -3.01 4.32 -4.53
C LEU A 147 -3.54 4.43 -5.96
N ASP A 148 -4.77 3.98 -6.22
CA ASP A 148 -5.46 4.34 -7.47
C ASP A 148 -5.90 5.81 -7.47
N SER A 149 -6.31 6.33 -8.63
CA SER A 149 -6.68 7.76 -8.76
C SER A 149 -7.82 8.18 -7.82
N SER A 150 -8.74 7.28 -7.50
CA SER A 150 -9.88 7.53 -6.60
C SER A 150 -9.46 7.49 -5.12
N GLU A 151 -8.59 6.56 -4.74
CA GLU A 151 -7.96 6.49 -3.42
C GLU A 151 -7.06 7.70 -3.17
N GLN A 152 -6.20 8.05 -4.13
CA GLN A 152 -5.27 9.17 -4.04
C GLN A 152 -6.02 10.49 -3.81
N THR A 153 -7.05 10.75 -4.60
CA THR A 153 -7.91 11.94 -4.44
C THR A 153 -8.50 12.03 -3.04
N ARG A 154 -9.04 10.91 -2.52
CA ARG A 154 -9.60 10.87 -1.15
C ARG A 154 -8.55 11.16 -0.09
N CYS A 155 -7.35 10.61 -0.24
CA CYS A 155 -6.27 10.80 0.72
C CYS A 155 -5.71 12.22 0.72
N LEU A 156 -5.45 12.80 -0.45
CA LEU A 156 -4.97 14.18 -0.55
C LEU A 156 -5.99 15.19 -0.01
N ASN A 157 -7.28 14.96 -0.28
CA ASN A 157 -8.37 15.75 0.31
C ASN A 157 -8.37 15.70 1.84
N SER A 158 -8.17 14.50 2.42
CA SER A 158 -8.13 14.30 3.87
C SER A 158 -6.94 15.00 4.53
N MET A 159 -5.79 15.03 3.85
CA MET A 159 -4.58 15.70 4.35
C MET A 159 -4.62 17.23 4.18
N LYS A 160 -5.61 17.78 3.45
CA LYS A 160 -5.67 19.19 3.01
C LYS A 160 -4.40 19.66 2.31
N ARG A 161 -3.73 18.74 1.61
CA ARG A 161 -2.47 18.99 0.89
C ARG A 161 -2.74 18.86 -0.59
N PHE A 162 -2.96 20.00 -1.21
CA PHE A 162 -3.10 20.13 -2.65
C PHE A 162 -1.77 20.61 -3.22
N ASP A 163 -1.40 20.11 -4.39
CA ASP A 163 -0.26 20.62 -5.15
C ASP A 163 1.12 20.46 -4.47
N CYS A 164 1.32 19.31 -3.82
CA CYS A 164 2.61 18.94 -3.24
C CYS A 164 3.46 18.03 -4.16
N GLY A 165 2.93 17.59 -5.31
CA GLY A 165 3.58 16.62 -6.20
C GLY A 165 3.28 15.16 -5.83
N MET A 166 2.66 14.91 -4.68
CA MET A 166 2.34 13.55 -4.21
C MET A 166 1.32 12.85 -5.12
N GLU A 167 0.44 13.60 -5.78
CA GLU A 167 -0.52 13.13 -6.79
C GLU A 167 0.13 12.38 -7.95
N LYS A 168 1.43 12.59 -8.21
CA LYS A 168 2.21 11.88 -9.24
C LYS A 168 2.42 10.40 -8.89
N LEU A 169 2.34 10.02 -7.61
CA LEU A 169 2.45 8.63 -7.15
C LEU A 169 1.10 7.90 -7.20
N THR A 170 0.51 7.85 -8.40
CA THR A 170 -0.78 7.20 -8.65
C THR A 170 -0.58 5.98 -9.53
N SER A 171 -1.23 4.86 -9.17
CA SER A 171 -1.23 3.66 -9.99
C SER A 171 -2.08 3.80 -11.26
N GLY A 172 -1.77 3.01 -12.28
CA GLY A 172 -2.48 3.04 -13.57
C GLY A 172 -1.73 3.75 -14.69
N GLY A 173 -0.56 4.34 -14.41
CA GLY A 173 0.32 4.95 -15.42
C GLY A 173 1.19 3.96 -16.20
N GLY A 174 1.20 2.68 -15.82
CA GLY A 174 2.11 1.66 -16.38
C GLY A 174 3.48 1.63 -15.68
N GLY A 175 4.32 0.68 -16.08
CA GLY A 175 5.66 0.51 -15.50
C GLY A 175 5.61 0.37 -13.97
N CYS A 176 6.53 1.06 -13.29
CA CYS A 176 6.64 1.02 -11.83
C CYS A 176 5.44 1.59 -11.08
N SER A 177 4.61 2.43 -11.71
CA SER A 177 3.39 2.93 -11.07
C SER A 177 2.36 1.82 -10.81
N ASN A 178 2.43 0.73 -11.58
CA ASN A 178 1.54 -0.43 -11.44
C ASN A 178 2.18 -1.60 -10.68
N TYR A 179 3.41 -1.45 -10.19
CA TYR A 179 4.10 -2.54 -9.51
C TYR A 179 3.50 -2.80 -8.13
N SER A 180 3.33 -4.08 -7.81
CA SER A 180 3.20 -4.57 -6.45
C SER A 180 4.57 -4.75 -5.80
N THR A 181 4.60 -5.01 -4.50
CA THR A 181 5.84 -5.38 -3.80
C THR A 181 6.50 -6.63 -4.40
N ALA A 182 5.69 -7.58 -4.89
CA ALA A 182 6.16 -8.76 -5.60
C ALA A 182 6.75 -8.44 -6.98
N ASP A 183 6.16 -7.49 -7.72
CA ASP A 183 6.73 -7.01 -8.98
C ASP A 183 8.09 -6.34 -8.78
N VAL A 184 8.22 -5.54 -7.72
CA VAL A 184 9.51 -4.91 -7.36
C VAL A 184 10.55 -5.97 -7.02
N GLU A 185 10.21 -6.99 -6.23
CA GLU A 185 11.13 -8.08 -5.90
C GLU A 185 11.55 -8.85 -7.17
N GLN A 186 10.62 -9.15 -8.06
CA GLN A 186 10.89 -9.91 -9.28
C GLN A 186 11.70 -9.11 -10.31
N LYS A 187 11.36 -7.83 -10.51
CA LYS A 187 11.86 -7.02 -11.63
C LYS A 187 12.97 -6.05 -11.24
N LEU A 188 13.01 -5.62 -9.97
CA LEU A 188 13.96 -4.65 -9.40
C LEU A 188 14.63 -5.20 -8.12
N GLY A 189 14.73 -6.53 -7.99
CA GLY A 189 15.24 -7.16 -6.78
C GLY A 189 16.70 -6.82 -6.46
N ASN A 190 17.53 -6.57 -7.48
CA ASN A 190 18.93 -6.15 -7.29
C ASN A 190 19.01 -4.74 -6.70
N GLU A 191 18.19 -3.82 -7.22
CA GLU A 191 18.05 -2.45 -6.77
C GLU A 191 17.52 -2.41 -5.33
N LEU A 192 16.48 -3.21 -5.04
CA LEU A 192 15.89 -3.35 -3.71
C LEU A 192 16.92 -3.85 -2.69
N ARG A 193 17.68 -4.90 -3.04
CA ARG A 193 18.73 -5.45 -2.16
C ARG A 193 19.88 -4.47 -1.97
N SER A 194 20.36 -3.85 -3.06
CA SER A 194 21.42 -2.84 -3.02
C SER A 194 21.03 -1.66 -2.13
N LEU A 195 19.80 -1.15 -2.27
CA LEU A 195 19.27 -0.08 -1.43
C LEU A 195 19.18 -0.54 0.04
N SER A 196 18.64 -1.73 0.30
CA SER A 196 18.51 -2.28 1.66
C SER A 196 19.86 -2.40 2.38
N GLU A 197 20.88 -2.91 1.70
CA GLU A 197 22.22 -3.10 2.26
C GLU A 197 22.93 -1.77 2.50
N ASN A 198 22.87 -0.85 1.52
CA ASN A 198 23.59 0.42 1.59
C ASN A 198 22.91 1.48 2.47
N CYS A 199 21.63 1.33 2.76
CA CYS A 199 20.89 2.17 3.70
C CYS A 199 20.84 1.60 5.12
N ARG A 200 21.45 0.44 5.39
CA ARG A 200 21.47 -0.21 6.71
C ARG A 200 22.36 0.50 7.75
N PHE A 201 23.32 1.33 7.31
CA PHE A 201 24.32 1.95 8.19
C PHE A 201 24.48 3.45 7.92
N ALA A 202 25.14 4.16 8.85
CA ALA A 202 25.30 5.62 8.91
C ALA A 202 25.98 6.31 7.70
N SER A 203 26.35 5.59 6.63
CA SER A 203 26.90 6.22 5.42
C SER A 203 25.79 6.59 4.45
N CYS A 204 25.18 7.76 4.67
CA CYS A 204 24.12 8.28 3.79
C CYS A 204 24.57 8.38 2.31
N GLY A 205 25.86 8.59 2.04
CA GLY A 205 26.39 8.63 0.67
C GLY A 205 26.24 7.34 -0.13
N SER A 206 26.37 6.16 0.49
CA SER A 206 26.15 4.88 -0.21
C SER A 206 24.67 4.59 -0.42
N CYS A 207 23.84 4.95 0.57
CA CYS A 207 22.38 4.89 0.47
C CYS A 207 21.86 5.74 -0.69
N VAL A 208 22.28 7.01 -0.77
CA VAL A 208 21.91 7.94 -1.85
C VAL A 208 22.39 7.44 -3.21
N ARG A 209 23.62 6.95 -3.33
CA ARG A 209 24.10 6.39 -4.62
C ARG A 209 23.27 5.19 -5.07
N SER A 210 22.88 4.33 -4.15
CA SER A 210 22.01 3.17 -4.45
C SER A 210 20.64 3.64 -4.92
N TRP A 211 20.05 4.61 -4.24
CA TRP A 211 18.81 5.28 -4.65
C TRP A 211 18.93 5.91 -6.04
N GLU A 212 20.02 6.64 -6.31
CA GLU A 212 20.26 7.29 -7.60
C GLU A 212 20.49 6.31 -8.76
N SER A 213 20.95 5.09 -8.46
CA SER A 213 21.17 4.04 -9.46
C SER A 213 19.88 3.36 -9.93
N ILE A 214 18.79 3.51 -9.19
CA ILE A 214 17.49 2.91 -9.55
C ILE A 214 16.95 3.64 -10.76
N ASN A 215 16.88 2.91 -11.87
CA ASN A 215 16.34 3.39 -13.12
C ASN A 215 15.38 2.33 -13.68
N GLY A 216 14.15 2.72 -13.99
CA GLY A 216 13.14 1.78 -14.49
C GLY A 216 12.25 2.38 -15.56
N GLY A 217 12.74 3.41 -16.27
CA GLY A 217 11.95 4.13 -17.24
C GLY A 217 12.73 4.81 -18.36
N SER A 218 11.97 5.32 -19.31
CA SER A 218 12.47 6.06 -20.47
C SER A 218 12.81 7.53 -20.16
N ASN A 219 12.25 8.07 -19.08
CA ASN A 219 12.43 9.45 -18.65
C ASN A 219 12.60 9.58 -17.13
N LEU A 220 12.95 10.80 -16.70
CA LEU A 220 13.25 11.11 -15.31
C LEU A 220 12.06 10.86 -14.36
N GLU A 221 10.85 11.18 -14.80
CA GLU A 221 9.64 11.00 -13.98
C GLU A 221 9.37 9.52 -13.69
N GLU A 222 9.46 8.68 -14.72
CA GLU A 222 9.32 7.23 -14.59
C GLU A 222 10.42 6.62 -13.70
N SER A 223 11.66 7.11 -13.82
CA SER A 223 12.76 6.73 -12.91
C SER A 223 12.46 7.10 -11.45
N MET A 224 11.89 8.28 -11.18
CA MET A 224 11.46 8.67 -9.83
C MET A 224 10.36 7.77 -9.29
N ILE A 225 9.35 7.46 -10.10
CA ILE A 225 8.27 6.54 -9.71
C ILE A 225 8.86 5.17 -9.33
N CYS A 226 9.82 4.65 -10.10
CA CYS A 226 10.50 3.39 -9.77
C CYS A 226 11.30 3.47 -8.46
N ARG A 227 11.98 4.59 -8.20
CA ARG A 227 12.69 4.80 -6.93
C ARG A 227 11.74 4.75 -5.74
N PHE A 228 10.62 5.47 -5.82
CA PHE A 228 9.60 5.43 -4.78
C PHE A 228 8.98 4.03 -4.64
N ALA A 229 8.75 3.31 -5.73
CA ALA A 229 8.25 1.93 -5.67
C ALA A 229 9.21 1.01 -4.91
N VAL A 230 10.52 1.11 -5.19
CA VAL A 230 11.55 0.34 -4.48
C VAL A 230 11.63 0.73 -3.01
N LEU A 231 11.60 2.03 -2.68
CA LEU A 231 11.67 2.50 -1.30
C LEU A 231 10.46 2.11 -0.47
N VAL A 232 9.24 2.27 -1.01
CA VAL A 232 8.01 1.83 -0.34
C VAL A 232 8.02 0.31 -0.16
N SER A 233 8.52 -0.45 -1.14
CA SER A 233 8.70 -1.89 -0.99
C SER A 233 9.71 -2.22 0.12
N LEU A 234 10.84 -1.51 0.18
CA LEU A 234 11.84 -1.69 1.24
C LEU A 234 11.28 -1.40 2.63
N THR A 235 10.58 -0.28 2.81
CA THR A 235 10.01 0.10 4.10
C THR A 235 8.82 -0.79 4.49
N SER A 236 8.10 -1.34 3.50
CA SER A 236 7.06 -2.35 3.75
C SER A 236 7.62 -3.64 4.36
N LEU A 237 8.88 -3.99 4.10
CA LEU A 237 9.53 -5.16 4.72
C LEU A 237 10.03 -4.88 6.14
N LYS A 238 10.05 -3.62 6.57
CA LYS A 238 10.65 -3.15 7.83
C LYS A 238 9.70 -2.29 8.66
N VAL A 239 8.38 -2.48 8.51
CA VAL A 239 7.36 -1.62 9.16
C VAL A 239 7.47 -1.54 10.69
N GLU A 240 8.10 -2.53 11.33
CA GLU A 240 8.34 -2.55 12.78
C GLU A 240 9.59 -1.75 13.19
N ASP A 241 10.52 -1.50 12.25
CA ASP A 241 11.78 -0.78 12.49
C ASP A 241 11.64 0.70 12.09
N GLU A 242 10.79 1.39 12.85
CA GLU A 242 10.45 2.80 12.66
C GLU A 242 11.67 3.73 12.68
N GLU A 243 12.65 3.43 13.55
CA GLU A 243 13.87 4.22 13.68
C GLU A 243 14.72 4.12 12.41
N ASN A 244 14.86 2.92 11.83
CA ASN A 244 15.54 2.74 10.56
C ASN A 244 14.79 3.38 9.39
N ILE A 245 13.46 3.24 9.33
CA ILE A 245 12.65 3.90 8.28
C ILE A 245 12.86 5.42 8.31
N GLN A 246 12.79 6.02 9.50
CA GLN A 246 12.97 7.46 9.67
C GLN A 246 14.37 7.90 9.22
N ARG A 247 15.43 7.18 9.60
CA ARG A 247 16.80 7.46 9.15
C ARG A 247 16.95 7.39 7.63
N ILE A 248 16.31 6.41 6.98
CA ILE A 248 16.34 6.27 5.52
C ILE A 248 15.69 7.50 4.88
N TYR A 249 14.50 7.89 5.34
CA TYR A 249 13.79 9.04 4.79
C TYR A 249 14.55 10.35 5.03
N GLU A 250 15.12 10.57 6.21
CA GLU A 250 15.94 11.75 6.51
C GLU A 250 17.21 11.81 5.65
N CYS A 251 17.86 10.67 5.41
CA CYS A 251 19.02 10.60 4.54
C CYS A 251 18.65 10.96 3.09
N LEU A 252 17.63 10.29 2.53
CA LEU A 252 17.25 10.46 1.13
C LEU A 252 16.64 11.84 0.89
N SER A 253 15.73 12.31 1.73
CA SER A 253 15.05 13.59 1.52
C SER A 253 16.02 14.78 1.47
N ASN A 254 17.10 14.74 2.27
CA ASN A 254 18.05 15.83 2.41
C ASN A 254 19.25 15.77 1.44
N ASN A 255 19.60 14.59 0.92
CA ASN A 255 20.85 14.39 0.20
C ASN A 255 20.67 13.97 -1.27
N THR A 256 19.43 13.81 -1.74
CA THR A 256 19.15 13.62 -3.17
C THR A 256 19.45 14.90 -3.96
N ARG A 257 20.20 14.77 -5.06
CA ARG A 257 20.48 15.89 -5.96
C ARG A 257 19.18 16.44 -6.56
N VAL A 258 19.08 17.77 -6.66
CA VAL A 258 17.99 18.44 -7.37
C VAL A 258 18.07 18.10 -8.85
N TYR A 259 17.06 17.40 -9.37
CA TYR A 259 16.99 17.08 -10.78
C TYR A 259 16.53 18.31 -11.58
N GLY A 260 17.46 18.92 -12.34
CA GLY A 260 17.18 20.07 -13.21
C GLY A 260 17.82 21.41 -12.79
N GLY A 261 18.59 21.45 -11.70
CA GLY A 261 19.36 22.63 -11.29
C GLY A 261 20.86 22.46 -11.54
N ASN A 262 21.51 23.50 -12.09
CA ASN A 262 22.97 23.55 -12.23
C ASN A 262 23.68 23.16 -10.93
N ARG A 263 24.79 22.41 -11.06
CA ARG A 263 25.70 22.07 -9.96
C ARG A 263 26.05 23.31 -9.12
N PHE A 264 25.47 23.43 -7.93
CA PHE A 264 26.18 24.00 -6.79
C PHE A 264 26.41 22.86 -5.79
N SER A 265 27.59 22.28 -5.93
CA SER A 265 28.25 21.50 -4.89
C SER A 265 28.31 22.35 -3.63
N LEU A 266 27.47 22.08 -2.64
CA LEU A 266 27.83 22.40 -1.25
C LEU A 266 28.85 21.35 -0.83
N SER A 267 30.10 21.69 -1.12
CA SER A 267 31.27 21.06 -0.54
C SER A 267 31.07 21.01 0.97
N ILE A 268 31.15 19.81 1.53
CA ILE A 268 31.44 19.60 2.95
C ILE A 268 32.73 20.37 3.22
N GLN A 269 32.63 21.57 3.81
CA GLN A 269 33.76 22.17 4.50
C GLN A 269 33.95 21.36 5.78
N ILE A 270 34.88 20.42 5.73
CA ILE A 270 35.52 19.87 6.91
C ILE A 270 36.18 21.07 7.59
N ILE A 271 35.62 21.51 8.72
CA ILE A 271 36.28 22.43 9.64
C ILE A 271 37.48 21.68 10.21
N ASN A 272 38.67 22.01 9.72
CA ASN A 272 39.93 21.83 10.43
C ASN A 272 40.47 23.23 10.75
N ALA A 273 40.35 23.63 12.02
CA ALA A 273 41.15 24.66 12.66
C ALA A 273 41.15 24.39 14.17
#